data_AF-J9DJC3-F1
#
_entry.id   AF-J9DJC3-F1
#
_cell.length_a   1.000
_cell.length_b   1.000
_cell.length_c   1.000
_cell.angle_alpha   90.00
_cell.angle_beta   90.00
_cell.angle_gamma   90.00
#
_symmetry.space_group_name_H-M   'P 1'
#
loop_
_entity.id
_entity.type
_entity.pdbx_description
1 polymer ?
#
loop_
_entity_poly.entity_id
_entity_poly.type
_entity_poly.pdbx_seq_one_letter_code
_entity_poly.pdbx_strand_id
1 'polypeptide(L)'
;MKDALWKDNYICTYFEEAFVAKKSDKDYMINLVNKYIFCNEKSYDIDDLCSFFCFFRHRLILRKNKNRFIPKKYISIVMYMENAINKWTYTSKKHVKNFVHKILEKNKLLQYHIPHKNSEFILYRYKKKPECVVAIHRSAILYSYSIYWGKNVVIGKNCQVLGNTYFGSNVTILDNSIIGKNNYIGDGTFIGKKCIIHRNSYIGNYNILTRNVNISVLRFLYKTLNFDMSCKQFPIKICDDFFEDSIFHTVIHDQNFFNDYCSIGKRTLIMPNNIFGINCKVFSWSYIDSKNTFLNGFIINEQSLVVNLGKSTKIISNDAHSRILGAFSQIKSDFVEEKSLKLVDLENQIRILKQTEDFFRFLRLEFPRTDLIIIK
;
A
#
# COMPACT_ATOMS: atom_id res chain seq x y z
N MET A 1 4.09 -15.94 22.63
CA MET A 1 3.09 -15.15 21.85
C MET A 1 3.08 -13.66 22.19
N LYS A 2 3.27 -13.23 23.46
CA LYS A 2 3.22 -11.80 23.88
C LYS A 2 4.30 -10.90 23.25
N ASP A 3 5.52 -11.38 23.00
CA ASP A 3 6.60 -10.55 22.43
C ASP A 3 6.82 -10.72 20.92
N ALA A 4 6.44 -11.87 20.34
CA ALA A 4 6.67 -12.18 18.93
C ALA A 4 5.78 -11.37 17.94
N LEU A 5 4.68 -10.79 18.41
CA LEU A 5 3.76 -10.00 17.58
C LEU A 5 4.17 -8.52 17.48
N TRP A 6 4.99 -8.02 18.39
CA TRP A 6 5.43 -6.62 18.41
C TRP A 6 6.82 -6.49 17.79
N LYS A 7 6.88 -6.44 16.45
CA LYS A 7 8.03 -5.82 15.78
C LYS A 7 7.84 -4.29 15.84
N ASP A 8 8.90 -3.54 16.08
CA ASP A 8 8.93 -2.10 16.43
C ASP A 8 8.34 -1.09 15.40
N ASN A 9 7.54 -1.54 14.43
CA ASN A 9 7.16 -0.72 13.29
C ASN A 9 5.64 -0.52 13.12
N TYR A 10 4.80 -0.73 14.14
CA TYR A 10 3.36 -0.47 13.98
C TYR A 10 3.09 1.01 13.68
N ILE A 11 2.11 1.28 12.82
CA ILE A 11 1.59 2.63 12.63
C ILE A 11 0.39 2.78 13.57
N CYS A 12 0.32 3.90 14.28
CA CYS A 12 -0.83 4.27 15.08
C CYS A 12 -1.51 5.48 14.44
N THR A 13 -2.84 5.49 14.49
CA THR A 13 -3.65 6.64 14.10
C THR A 13 -4.42 7.18 15.29
N TYR A 14 -4.47 8.50 15.39
CA TYR A 14 -5.27 9.22 16.36
C TYR A 14 -5.95 10.37 15.62
N PHE A 15 -7.28 10.34 15.56
CA PHE A 15 -8.08 11.24 14.72
C PHE A 15 -7.71 11.18 13.24
N GLU A 16 -7.10 12.24 12.70
CA GLU A 16 -6.67 12.35 11.30
C GLU A 16 -5.16 12.27 11.16
N GLU A 17 -4.44 12.05 12.25
CA GLU A 17 -2.99 11.98 12.29
C GLU A 17 -2.51 10.54 12.39
N ALA A 18 -1.35 10.28 11.79
CA ALA A 18 -0.65 9.02 11.88
C ALA A 18 0.76 9.24 12.43
N PHE A 19 1.24 8.30 13.23
CA PHE A 19 2.58 8.32 13.82
C PHE A 19 3.08 6.90 14.02
N VAL A 20 4.39 6.75 14.18
CA VAL A 20 5.00 5.47 14.57
C VAL A 20 4.55 5.15 15.99
N ALA A 21 4.06 3.93 16.20
CA ALA A 21 3.51 3.49 17.49
C ALA A 21 4.57 3.56 18.61
N LYS A 22 4.13 4.04 19.77
CA LYS A 22 4.92 4.13 21.00
C LYS A 22 4.58 2.98 21.95
N LYS A 23 5.37 2.82 23.01
CA LYS A 23 5.10 1.82 24.06
C LYS A 23 3.69 1.91 24.64
N SER A 24 3.15 3.13 24.80
CA SER A 24 1.77 3.31 25.30
C SER A 24 0.69 2.83 24.31
N ASP A 25 0.97 2.78 23.01
CA ASP A 25 0.07 2.18 22.00
C ASP A 25 0.11 0.66 22.10
N LYS A 26 1.28 0.10 22.41
CA LYS A 26 1.45 -1.32 22.73
C LYS A 26 0.65 -1.73 23.96
N ASP A 27 0.80 -0.98 25.04
CA ASP A 27 0.08 -1.26 26.29
C ASP A 27 -1.44 -1.14 26.08
N TYR A 28 -1.89 -0.13 25.31
CA TYR A 28 -3.29 0.00 24.91
C TYR A 28 -3.81 -1.24 24.18
N MET A 29 -3.10 -1.71 23.15
CA MET A 29 -3.52 -2.90 22.39
C MET A 29 -3.46 -4.18 23.22
N ILE A 30 -2.47 -4.33 24.11
CA ILE A 30 -2.40 -5.48 25.03
C ILE A 30 -3.60 -5.47 25.97
N ASN A 31 -3.95 -4.32 26.53
CA ASN A 31 -5.13 -4.18 27.40
C ASN A 31 -6.42 -4.50 26.64
N LEU A 32 -6.54 -4.04 25.39
CA LEU A 32 -7.68 -4.37 24.52
C LEU A 32 -7.79 -5.88 24.25
N VAL A 33 -6.67 -6.54 23.91
CA VAL A 33 -6.61 -8.00 23.71
C VAL A 33 -6.91 -8.75 25.00
N ASN A 34 -6.38 -8.32 26.15
CA ASN A 34 -6.65 -8.96 27.44
C ASN A 34 -8.13 -8.83 27.82
N LYS A 35 -8.73 -7.64 27.62
CA LYS A 35 -10.18 -7.46 27.80
C LYS A 35 -10.95 -8.48 26.98
N TYR A 36 -10.55 -8.70 25.73
CA TYR A 36 -11.18 -9.70 24.86
C TYR A 36 -11.01 -11.14 25.35
N ILE A 37 -9.81 -11.55 25.74
CA ILE A 37 -9.53 -12.92 26.19
C ILE A 37 -10.21 -13.23 27.53
N PHE A 38 -10.18 -12.28 28.47
CA PHE A 38 -10.60 -12.53 29.85
C PHE A 38 -12.08 -12.20 30.13
N CYS A 39 -12.69 -11.23 29.44
CA CYS A 39 -14.03 -10.79 29.82
C CYS A 39 -15.18 -11.66 29.28
N ASN A 40 -14.95 -12.58 28.34
CA ASN A 40 -16.00 -13.46 27.76
C ASN A 40 -17.30 -12.68 27.38
N GLU A 41 -17.18 -11.37 27.11
CA GLU A 41 -18.31 -10.48 26.83
C GLU A 41 -18.92 -10.89 25.50
N LYS A 42 -20.14 -11.44 25.55
CA LYS A 42 -20.85 -11.98 24.38
C LYS A 42 -21.28 -10.92 23.36
N SER A 43 -21.15 -9.63 23.66
CA SER A 43 -21.50 -8.53 22.76
C SER A 43 -20.29 -7.63 22.48
N TYR A 44 -19.60 -7.91 21.38
CA TYR A 44 -18.50 -7.08 20.92
C TYR A 44 -19.01 -5.75 20.38
N ASP A 45 -18.40 -4.65 20.84
CA ASP A 45 -18.51 -3.40 20.10
C ASP A 45 -17.82 -3.58 18.74
N ILE A 46 -18.49 -3.12 17.69
CA ILE A 46 -17.99 -3.16 16.32
C ILE A 46 -16.67 -2.43 16.18
N ASP A 47 -16.49 -1.39 16.97
CA ASP A 47 -15.31 -0.57 17.02
C ASP A 47 -14.10 -1.40 17.45
N ASP A 48 -14.24 -2.22 18.49
CA ASP A 48 -13.16 -3.09 18.96
C ASP A 48 -12.80 -4.16 17.92
N LEU A 49 -13.80 -4.73 17.25
CA LEU A 49 -13.57 -5.65 16.13
C LEU A 49 -12.80 -4.96 14.99
N CYS A 50 -13.11 -3.70 14.68
CA CYS A 50 -12.36 -2.94 13.68
C CYS A 50 -10.91 -2.72 14.10
N SER A 51 -10.66 -2.39 15.38
CA SER A 51 -9.31 -2.24 15.92
C SER A 51 -8.51 -3.54 15.85
N PHE A 52 -9.09 -4.68 16.23
CA PHE A 52 -8.42 -5.98 16.09
C PHE A 52 -8.12 -6.31 14.64
N PHE A 53 -9.08 -6.05 13.76
CA PHE A 53 -8.93 -6.30 12.34
C PHE A 53 -7.75 -5.49 11.76
N CYS A 54 -7.73 -4.18 11.99
CA CYS A 54 -6.63 -3.31 11.55
C CYS A 54 -5.29 -3.72 12.16
N PHE A 55 -5.27 -4.12 13.43
CA PHE A 55 -4.05 -4.53 14.12
C PHE A 55 -3.45 -5.80 13.52
N PHE A 56 -4.23 -6.89 13.48
CA PHE A 56 -3.72 -8.20 13.04
C PHE A 56 -3.49 -8.27 11.53
N ARG A 57 -4.30 -7.57 10.76
CA ARG A 57 -4.28 -7.67 9.30
C ARG A 57 -3.37 -6.64 8.64
N HIS A 58 -3.32 -5.43 9.19
CA HIS A 58 -2.69 -4.27 8.56
C HIS A 58 -1.55 -3.66 9.40
N ARG A 59 -1.23 -4.22 10.58
CA ARG A 59 -0.28 -3.65 11.55
C ARG A 59 -0.59 -2.18 11.89
N LEU A 60 -1.89 -1.88 11.99
CA LEU A 60 -2.41 -0.55 12.22
C LEU A 60 -3.16 -0.50 13.55
N ILE A 61 -2.73 0.39 14.44
CA ILE A 61 -3.39 0.66 15.73
C ILE A 61 -4.35 1.82 15.54
N LEU A 62 -5.62 1.61 15.89
CA LEU A 62 -6.65 2.64 15.87
C LEU A 62 -7.00 3.03 17.31
N ARG A 63 -6.59 4.24 17.72
CA ARG A 63 -6.95 4.78 19.05
C ARG A 63 -8.33 5.45 19.06
N LYS A 64 -8.76 6.09 17.96
CA LYS A 64 -10.07 6.74 17.77
C LYS A 64 -10.54 6.65 16.31
N ASN A 65 -11.80 6.99 16.04
CA ASN A 65 -12.41 7.01 14.69
C ASN A 65 -12.38 5.65 13.94
N LYS A 66 -12.63 4.57 14.68
CA LYS A 66 -12.51 3.18 14.21
C LYS A 66 -13.35 2.90 12.94
N ASN A 67 -14.58 3.40 12.89
CA ASN A 67 -15.50 3.22 11.75
C ASN A 67 -15.09 3.92 10.44
N ARG A 68 -14.07 4.79 10.44
CA ARG A 68 -13.62 5.50 9.23
C ARG A 68 -12.73 4.63 8.33
N PHE A 69 -12.00 3.68 8.92
CA PHE A 69 -11.05 2.84 8.17
C PHE A 69 -11.75 1.68 7.47
N ILE A 70 -12.38 0.77 8.21
CA ILE A 70 -12.94 -0.47 7.62
C ILE A 70 -14.44 -0.59 7.95
N PRO A 71 -15.33 -0.41 6.97
CA PRO A 71 -16.76 -0.52 7.21
C PRO A 71 -17.18 -1.94 7.69
N LYS A 72 -18.19 -2.02 8.56
CA LYS A 72 -18.76 -3.26 9.13
C LYS A 72 -18.84 -4.44 8.17
N LYS A 73 -19.36 -4.18 6.97
CA LYS A 73 -19.59 -5.21 5.95
C LYS A 73 -18.29 -5.94 5.56
N TYR A 74 -17.16 -5.23 5.53
CA TYR A 74 -15.85 -5.78 5.22
C TYR A 74 -15.32 -6.66 6.35
N ILE A 75 -15.50 -6.23 7.59
CA ILE A 75 -15.16 -7.06 8.76
C ILE A 75 -15.98 -8.36 8.74
N SER A 76 -17.29 -8.25 8.50
CA SER A 76 -18.18 -9.42 8.50
C SER A 76 -17.84 -10.44 7.42
N ILE A 77 -17.43 -10.01 6.22
CA ILE A 77 -17.05 -10.96 5.15
C ILE A 77 -15.71 -11.62 5.44
N VAL A 78 -14.75 -10.93 6.07
CA VAL A 78 -13.50 -11.60 6.47
C VAL A 78 -13.73 -12.59 7.59
N MET A 79 -14.51 -12.23 8.61
CA MET A 79 -14.91 -13.21 9.64
C MET A 79 -15.62 -14.42 9.02
N TYR A 80 -16.40 -14.21 7.95
CA TYR A 80 -16.99 -15.31 7.20
C TYR A 80 -15.93 -16.18 6.50
N MET A 81 -14.90 -15.59 5.88
CA MET A 81 -13.81 -16.33 5.21
C MET A 81 -12.94 -17.15 6.18
N GLU A 82 -12.78 -16.70 7.43
CA GLU A 82 -12.05 -17.44 8.47
C GLU A 82 -12.79 -18.70 8.94
N ASN A 83 -14.10 -18.79 8.70
CA ASN A 83 -14.88 -19.99 9.01
C ASN A 83 -14.78 -21.04 7.90
N ALA A 84 -14.92 -22.32 8.26
CA ALA A 84 -14.93 -23.40 7.28
C ALA A 84 -16.13 -23.29 6.32
N ILE A 85 -15.85 -23.11 5.02
CA ILE A 85 -16.86 -23.04 3.96
C ILE A 85 -16.98 -24.40 3.29
N ASN A 86 -18.09 -25.09 3.53
CA ASN A 86 -18.29 -26.47 3.09
C ASN A 86 -18.73 -26.61 1.62
N LYS A 87 -19.21 -25.54 0.99
CA LYS A 87 -19.80 -25.59 -0.37
C LYS A 87 -19.06 -24.70 -1.34
N TRP A 88 -18.48 -25.29 -2.37
CA TRP A 88 -17.77 -24.58 -3.45
C TRP A 88 -18.20 -25.12 -4.81
N THR A 89 -18.37 -24.21 -5.77
CA THR A 89 -18.82 -24.55 -7.13
C THR A 89 -17.78 -24.09 -8.15
N TYR A 90 -17.45 -24.91 -9.14
CA TYR A 90 -16.54 -24.47 -10.21
C TYR A 90 -17.16 -23.33 -11.04
N THR A 91 -16.33 -22.35 -11.40
CA THR A 91 -16.73 -21.22 -12.26
C THR A 91 -17.12 -21.68 -13.67
N SER A 92 -16.64 -22.83 -14.12
CA SER A 92 -16.92 -23.40 -15.45
C SER A 92 -18.26 -24.12 -15.60
N LYS A 93 -19.04 -24.31 -14.52
CA LYS A 93 -20.33 -25.01 -14.60
C LYS A 93 -21.40 -24.14 -15.29
N LYS A 94 -21.97 -24.66 -16.40
CA LYS A 94 -22.85 -23.97 -17.36
C LYS A 94 -24.21 -23.43 -16.88
N HIS A 95 -24.53 -23.41 -15.57
CA HIS A 95 -25.92 -23.17 -15.12
C HIS A 95 -26.09 -22.22 -13.94
N VAL A 96 -25.21 -21.24 -13.77
CA VAL A 96 -25.36 -20.27 -12.69
C VAL A 96 -26.02 -19.02 -13.24
N LYS A 97 -27.36 -18.95 -13.17
CA LYS A 97 -28.16 -17.78 -13.61
C LYS A 97 -27.69 -16.44 -12.99
N ASN A 98 -26.89 -16.48 -11.93
CA ASN A 98 -26.44 -15.33 -11.13
C ASN A 98 -24.91 -15.16 -11.04
N PHE A 99 -24.11 -15.75 -11.94
CA PHE A 99 -22.66 -15.54 -11.93
C PHE A 99 -22.32 -14.15 -12.49
N VAL A 100 -21.77 -13.28 -11.65
CA VAL A 100 -21.62 -11.84 -11.98
C VAL A 100 -20.30 -11.54 -12.68
N HIS A 101 -19.18 -12.08 -12.19
CA HIS A 101 -17.86 -11.83 -12.76
C HIS A 101 -17.51 -12.79 -13.91
N LYS A 102 -18.28 -12.76 -15.01
CA LYS A 102 -18.17 -13.68 -16.17
C LYS A 102 -16.75 -13.89 -16.69
N ILE A 103 -15.88 -12.88 -16.60
CA ILE A 103 -14.48 -12.99 -17.02
C ILE A 103 -13.76 -14.17 -16.35
N LEU A 104 -14.11 -14.51 -15.10
CA LEU A 104 -13.50 -15.59 -14.32
C LEU A 104 -13.97 -17.00 -14.74
N GLU A 105 -15.01 -17.14 -15.56
CA GLU A 105 -15.41 -18.44 -16.14
C GLU A 105 -14.31 -19.01 -17.04
N LYS A 106 -13.48 -18.13 -17.62
CA LYS A 106 -12.33 -18.52 -18.44
C LYS A 106 -11.28 -19.31 -17.65
N ASN A 107 -11.24 -19.14 -16.32
CA ASN A 107 -10.32 -19.86 -15.46
C ASN A 107 -10.99 -21.11 -14.86
N LYS A 108 -10.77 -22.27 -15.51
CA LYS A 108 -11.37 -23.56 -15.13
C LYS A 108 -10.89 -24.11 -13.77
N LEU A 109 -9.85 -23.52 -13.17
CA LEU A 109 -9.29 -23.93 -11.89
C LEU A 109 -9.95 -23.23 -10.70
N LEU A 110 -10.78 -22.22 -10.96
CA LEU A 110 -11.45 -21.45 -9.92
C LEU A 110 -12.75 -22.11 -9.46
N GLN A 111 -12.96 -22.00 -8.15
CA GLN A 111 -14.23 -22.26 -7.51
C GLN A 111 -14.75 -20.98 -6.89
N TYR A 112 -16.07 -20.86 -6.77
CA TYR A 112 -16.72 -19.76 -6.11
C TYR A 112 -17.76 -20.23 -5.09
N HIS A 113 -18.07 -19.34 -4.15
CA HIS A 113 -19.10 -19.48 -3.13
C HIS A 113 -19.80 -18.14 -2.91
N ILE A 114 -21.11 -18.17 -2.66
CA ILE A 114 -21.91 -16.97 -2.38
C ILE A 114 -22.42 -17.09 -0.94
N PRO A 115 -21.92 -16.27 0.00
CA PRO A 115 -22.42 -16.27 1.37
C PRO A 115 -23.89 -15.84 1.43
N HIS A 116 -24.71 -16.55 2.21
CA HIS A 116 -26.14 -16.20 2.34
C HIS A 116 -26.35 -14.82 3.01
N LYS A 117 -25.64 -14.54 4.11
CA LYS A 117 -25.76 -13.26 4.86
C LYS A 117 -25.00 -12.10 4.22
N ASN A 118 -23.97 -12.39 3.41
CA ASN A 118 -23.11 -11.40 2.76
C ASN A 118 -23.14 -11.59 1.24
N SER A 119 -24.35 -11.72 0.67
CA SER A 119 -24.55 -12.04 -0.74
C SER A 119 -24.09 -10.94 -1.71
N GLU A 120 -23.75 -9.76 -1.20
CA GLU A 120 -23.05 -8.70 -1.93
C GLU A 120 -21.63 -9.09 -2.34
N PHE A 121 -21.01 -10.06 -1.67
CA PHE A 121 -19.69 -10.59 -2.00
C PHE A 121 -19.81 -11.98 -2.64
N ILE A 122 -18.90 -12.26 -3.57
CA ILE A 122 -18.66 -13.60 -4.09
C ILE A 122 -17.24 -13.97 -3.67
N LEU A 123 -17.10 -15.13 -3.04
CA LEU A 123 -15.81 -15.68 -2.66
C LEU A 123 -15.27 -16.53 -3.80
N TYR A 124 -13.97 -16.43 -4.06
CA TYR A 124 -13.26 -17.24 -5.04
C TYR A 124 -12.04 -17.90 -4.42
N ARG A 125 -11.69 -19.10 -4.89
CA ARG A 125 -10.46 -19.79 -4.52
C ARG A 125 -9.95 -20.68 -5.65
N TYR A 126 -8.68 -21.03 -5.59
CA TYR A 126 -8.10 -22.06 -6.46
C TYR A 126 -8.30 -23.43 -5.85
N LYS A 127 -8.68 -24.44 -6.66
CA LYS A 127 -8.82 -25.82 -6.17
C LYS A 127 -7.52 -26.36 -5.53
N LYS A 128 -6.36 -26.02 -6.12
CA LYS A 128 -5.04 -26.47 -5.66
C LYS A 128 -4.53 -25.72 -4.41
N LYS A 129 -5.06 -24.53 -4.12
CA LYS A 129 -4.71 -23.69 -2.97
C LYS A 129 -5.99 -23.21 -2.28
N PRO A 130 -6.73 -24.12 -1.60
CA PRO A 130 -8.06 -23.83 -1.05
C PRO A 130 -8.06 -22.74 0.03
N GLU A 131 -6.91 -22.47 0.65
CA GLU A 131 -6.66 -21.42 1.64
C GLU A 131 -6.55 -20.02 1.03
N CYS A 132 -6.24 -19.91 -0.28
CA CYS A 132 -6.18 -18.64 -0.98
C CYS A 132 -7.58 -18.20 -1.42
N VAL A 133 -8.34 -17.66 -0.46
CA VAL A 133 -9.68 -17.12 -0.68
C VAL A 133 -9.63 -15.62 -0.90
N VAL A 134 -10.37 -15.14 -1.91
CA VAL A 134 -10.65 -13.71 -2.13
C VAL A 134 -12.15 -13.45 -2.09
N ALA A 135 -12.56 -12.40 -1.38
CA ALA A 135 -13.92 -11.86 -1.42
C ALA A 135 -13.98 -10.68 -2.40
N ILE A 136 -14.83 -10.79 -3.43
CA ILE A 136 -15.01 -9.73 -4.43
C ILE A 136 -16.46 -9.27 -4.40
N HIS A 137 -16.67 -7.98 -4.18
CA HIS A 137 -18.00 -7.39 -4.25
C HIS A 137 -18.61 -7.59 -5.65
N ARG A 138 -19.89 -7.94 -5.74
CA ARG A 138 -20.61 -8.23 -7.00
C ARG A 138 -20.56 -7.12 -8.04
N SER A 139 -20.44 -5.87 -7.60
CA SER A 139 -20.34 -4.72 -8.50
C SER A 139 -18.92 -4.35 -8.91
N ALA A 140 -17.91 -5.08 -8.44
CA ALA A 140 -16.54 -4.86 -8.88
C ALA A 140 -16.39 -5.32 -10.34
N ILE A 141 -15.60 -4.58 -11.10
CA ILE A 141 -15.35 -4.86 -12.51
C ILE A 141 -13.93 -5.41 -12.64
N LEU A 142 -13.85 -6.65 -13.12
CA LEU A 142 -12.59 -7.31 -13.42
C LEU A 142 -12.38 -7.29 -14.93
N TYR A 143 -11.33 -6.61 -15.41
CA TYR A 143 -11.04 -6.50 -16.83
C TYR A 143 -10.24 -7.68 -17.38
N SER A 144 -9.73 -8.55 -16.50
CA SER A 144 -9.00 -9.76 -16.87
C SER A 144 -9.24 -10.89 -15.87
N TYR A 145 -9.07 -12.12 -16.32
CA TYR A 145 -9.01 -13.30 -15.45
C TYR A 145 -7.59 -13.54 -14.88
N SER A 146 -6.58 -12.83 -15.38
CA SER A 146 -5.19 -12.87 -14.90
C SER A 146 -4.99 -12.02 -13.65
N ILE A 147 -5.82 -12.25 -12.64
CA ILE A 147 -5.63 -11.68 -11.30
C ILE A 147 -5.25 -12.82 -10.36
N TYR A 148 -4.34 -12.52 -9.43
CA TYR A 148 -3.78 -13.50 -8.52
C TYR A 148 -3.88 -12.97 -7.09
N TRP A 149 -4.09 -13.85 -6.12
CA TRP A 149 -4.29 -13.45 -4.74
C TRP A 149 -3.74 -14.47 -3.73
N GLY A 150 -3.30 -13.95 -2.59
CA GLY A 150 -2.98 -14.70 -1.39
C GLY A 150 -4.22 -15.00 -0.54
N LYS A 151 -4.04 -15.23 0.75
CA LYS A 151 -5.14 -15.61 1.66
C LYS A 151 -5.99 -14.40 2.03
N ASN A 152 -7.29 -14.62 2.21
CA ASN A 152 -8.24 -13.67 2.77
C ASN A 152 -8.30 -12.29 2.10
N VAL A 153 -8.02 -12.16 0.79
CA VAL A 153 -8.05 -10.84 0.12
C VAL A 153 -9.48 -10.30 0.02
N VAL A 154 -9.66 -8.98 0.08
CA VAL A 154 -10.98 -8.36 -0.06
C VAL A 154 -10.97 -7.22 -1.07
N ILE A 155 -11.92 -7.24 -2.02
CA ILE A 155 -12.10 -6.24 -3.07
C ILE A 155 -13.50 -5.64 -2.96
N GLY A 156 -13.54 -4.31 -2.82
CA GLY A 156 -14.74 -3.56 -2.49
C GLY A 156 -15.67 -3.20 -3.64
N LYS A 157 -16.73 -2.46 -3.30
CA LYS A 157 -17.81 -2.07 -4.22
C LYS A 157 -17.27 -1.18 -5.34
N ASN A 158 -17.67 -1.47 -6.58
CA ASN A 158 -17.32 -0.68 -7.77
C ASN A 158 -15.81 -0.53 -7.99
N CYS A 159 -14.98 -1.39 -7.38
CA CYS A 159 -13.56 -1.40 -7.68
C CYS A 159 -13.34 -1.87 -9.11
N GLN A 160 -12.35 -1.30 -9.76
CA GLN A 160 -11.92 -1.71 -11.10
C GLN A 160 -10.55 -2.33 -10.99
N VAL A 161 -10.43 -3.60 -11.40
CA VAL A 161 -9.16 -4.33 -11.35
C VAL A 161 -8.78 -4.76 -12.75
N LEU A 162 -7.64 -4.25 -13.19
CA LEU A 162 -7.05 -4.62 -14.47
C LEU A 162 -6.14 -5.86 -14.29
N GLY A 163 -5.75 -6.47 -15.40
CA GLY A 163 -5.05 -7.76 -15.40
C GLY A 163 -3.59 -7.71 -15.00
N ASN A 164 -3.05 -8.91 -14.77
CA ASN A 164 -1.67 -9.19 -14.35
C ASN A 164 -1.30 -8.51 -13.03
N THR A 165 -2.22 -8.53 -12.07
CA THR A 165 -1.99 -7.93 -10.74
C THR A 165 -2.02 -9.03 -9.68
N TYR A 166 -1.05 -8.96 -8.77
CA TYR A 166 -0.98 -9.81 -7.58
C TYR A 166 -1.40 -9.03 -6.34
N PHE A 167 -2.28 -9.66 -5.55
CA PHE A 167 -2.65 -9.21 -4.21
C PHE A 167 -2.10 -10.19 -3.18
N GLY A 168 -1.24 -9.74 -2.29
CA GLY A 168 -0.72 -10.50 -1.17
C GLY A 168 -1.83 -10.95 -0.22
N SER A 169 -1.49 -11.83 0.71
CA SER A 169 -2.40 -12.25 1.76
C SER A 169 -2.85 -11.04 2.57
N ASN A 170 -4.10 -11.03 3.01
CA ASN A 170 -4.65 -10.00 3.87
C ASN A 170 -4.74 -8.59 3.23
N VAL A 171 -4.61 -8.47 1.91
CA VAL A 171 -4.87 -7.19 1.21
C VAL A 171 -6.35 -6.82 1.29
N THR A 172 -6.63 -5.55 1.59
CA THR A 172 -7.99 -5.00 1.63
C THR A 172 -8.08 -3.80 0.71
N ILE A 173 -9.03 -3.81 -0.23
CA ILE A 173 -9.29 -2.72 -1.17
C ILE A 173 -10.73 -2.26 -1.01
N LEU A 174 -10.92 -0.99 -0.64
CA LEU A 174 -12.25 -0.41 -0.42
C LEU A 174 -12.84 0.24 -1.67
N ASP A 175 -14.10 0.67 -1.51
CA ASP A 175 -15.00 1.08 -2.59
C ASP A 175 -14.40 2.10 -3.58
N ASN A 176 -14.76 1.93 -4.86
CA ASN A 176 -14.46 2.82 -5.99
C ASN A 176 -12.96 3.02 -6.27
N SER A 177 -12.10 2.11 -5.84
CA SER A 177 -10.67 2.16 -6.14
C SER A 177 -10.35 1.50 -7.48
N ILE A 178 -9.32 2.01 -8.17
CA ILE A 178 -8.88 1.53 -9.48
C ILE A 178 -7.48 0.97 -9.34
N ILE A 179 -7.31 -0.30 -9.73
CA ILE A 179 -6.04 -1.00 -9.72
C ILE A 179 -5.63 -1.29 -11.15
N GLY A 180 -4.58 -0.63 -11.61
CA GLY A 180 -3.99 -0.77 -12.94
C GLY A 180 -3.38 -2.15 -13.19
N LYS A 181 -2.81 -2.31 -14.39
CA LYS A 181 -2.15 -3.55 -14.82
C LYS A 181 -0.77 -3.73 -14.20
N ASN A 182 -0.29 -4.96 -14.11
CA ASN A 182 1.11 -5.28 -13.75
C ASN A 182 1.50 -4.75 -12.36
N ASN A 183 0.58 -4.77 -11.40
CA ASN A 183 0.83 -4.29 -10.06
C ASN A 183 1.17 -5.47 -9.13
N TYR A 184 2.08 -5.22 -8.19
CA TYR A 184 2.29 -6.07 -7.03
C TYR A 184 1.84 -5.31 -5.79
N ILE A 185 0.90 -5.87 -5.03
CA ILE A 185 0.42 -5.30 -3.77
C ILE A 185 0.68 -6.32 -2.68
N GLY A 186 1.63 -6.03 -1.79
CA GLY A 186 2.13 -6.95 -0.77
C GLY A 186 1.15 -7.22 0.37
N ASP A 187 1.53 -8.18 1.22
CA ASP A 187 0.69 -8.71 2.29
C ASP A 187 0.25 -7.64 3.27
N GLY A 188 -1.00 -7.72 3.74
CA GLY A 188 -1.54 -6.82 4.75
C GLY A 188 -1.66 -5.36 4.29
N THR A 189 -1.47 -5.06 3.01
CA THR A 189 -1.66 -3.70 2.49
C THR A 189 -3.14 -3.32 2.50
N PHE A 190 -3.42 -2.11 2.99
CA PHE A 190 -4.74 -1.51 3.02
C PHE A 190 -4.82 -0.40 1.98
N ILE A 191 -5.82 -0.49 1.10
CA ILE A 191 -6.15 0.53 0.10
C ILE A 191 -7.57 1.00 0.40
N GLY A 192 -7.69 2.23 0.88
CA GLY A 192 -8.98 2.84 1.19
C GLY A 192 -9.75 3.23 -0.07
N LYS A 193 -10.75 4.10 0.13
CA LYS A 193 -11.75 4.40 -0.91
C LYS A 193 -11.19 5.34 -1.95
N LYS A 194 -11.63 5.15 -3.21
CA LYS A 194 -11.31 6.05 -4.35
C LYS A 194 -9.81 6.22 -4.61
N CYS A 195 -9.00 5.24 -4.24
CA CYS A 195 -7.57 5.26 -4.55
C CYS A 195 -7.34 4.81 -5.98
N ILE A 196 -6.30 5.34 -6.62
CA ILE A 196 -5.89 4.96 -7.97
C ILE A 196 -4.45 4.49 -7.92
N ILE A 197 -4.24 3.21 -8.18
CA ILE A 197 -2.91 2.64 -8.34
C ILE A 197 -2.70 2.42 -9.82
N HIS A 198 -1.90 3.28 -10.45
CA HIS A 198 -1.59 3.13 -11.87
C HIS A 198 -0.72 1.89 -12.12
N ARG A 199 -0.51 1.58 -13.40
CA ARG A 199 0.18 0.37 -13.84
C ARG A 199 1.63 0.28 -13.35
N ASN A 200 2.15 -0.94 -13.26
CA ASN A 200 3.57 -1.21 -13.01
C ASN A 200 4.05 -0.63 -11.67
N SER A 201 3.25 -0.73 -10.61
CA SER A 201 3.61 -0.31 -9.26
C SER A 201 3.93 -1.53 -8.40
N TYR A 202 5.06 -1.49 -7.71
CA TYR A 202 5.35 -2.37 -6.60
C TYR A 202 4.98 -1.64 -5.30
N ILE A 203 4.07 -2.21 -4.54
CA ILE A 203 3.70 -1.77 -3.20
C ILE A 203 4.01 -2.95 -2.28
N GLY A 204 4.98 -2.77 -1.38
CA GLY A 204 5.39 -3.77 -0.41
C GLY A 204 4.30 -4.06 0.64
N ASN A 205 4.70 -4.76 1.70
CA ASN A 205 3.77 -5.25 2.71
C ASN A 205 3.32 -4.16 3.69
N TYR A 206 2.11 -4.29 4.23
CA TYR A 206 1.57 -3.46 5.31
C TYR A 206 1.54 -1.96 5.01
N ASN A 207 1.48 -1.58 3.74
CA ASN A 207 1.28 -0.19 3.35
C ASN A 207 -0.17 0.22 3.62
N ILE A 208 -0.36 1.44 4.11
CA ILE A 208 -1.68 1.99 4.42
C ILE A 208 -1.94 3.19 3.52
N LEU A 209 -2.80 3.02 2.52
CA LEU A 209 -3.30 4.09 1.67
C LEU A 209 -4.72 4.39 2.13
N THR A 210 -4.97 5.61 2.58
CA THR A 210 -6.29 6.03 3.09
C THR A 210 -7.24 6.37 1.94
N ARG A 211 -7.83 7.58 1.85
CA ARG A 211 -8.81 7.92 0.80
C ARG A 211 -8.18 8.78 -0.29
N ASN A 212 -8.59 8.57 -1.54
CA ASN A 212 -8.14 9.35 -2.69
C ASN A 212 -6.60 9.40 -2.85
N VAL A 213 -5.90 8.33 -2.48
CA VAL A 213 -4.44 8.24 -2.69
C VAL A 213 -4.17 7.78 -4.12
N ASN A 214 -3.32 8.51 -4.84
CA ASN A 214 -2.96 8.21 -6.23
C ASN A 214 -1.48 7.81 -6.31
N ILE A 215 -1.19 6.64 -6.87
CA ILE A 215 0.17 6.10 -7.00
C ILE A 215 0.57 5.96 -8.45
N SER A 216 1.80 6.38 -8.77
CA SER A 216 2.41 6.35 -10.11
C SER A 216 1.69 7.27 -11.12
N VAL A 217 1.39 8.49 -10.68
CA VAL A 217 0.77 9.54 -11.50
C VAL A 217 1.81 10.10 -12.47
N LEU A 218 1.49 10.16 -13.76
CA LEU A 218 2.42 10.56 -14.83
C LEU A 218 2.50 12.08 -15.02
N ARG A 219 1.42 12.80 -14.69
CA ARG A 219 1.32 14.26 -14.73
C ARG A 219 0.53 14.73 -13.52
N PHE A 220 1.18 15.46 -12.63
CA PHE A 220 0.45 16.48 -11.89
C PHE A 220 0.03 17.53 -12.90
N LEU A 221 -1.21 18.01 -12.86
CA LEU A 221 -1.74 19.01 -13.80
C LEU A 221 -1.07 20.38 -13.62
N TYR A 222 0.24 20.49 -13.85
CA TYR A 222 0.93 21.75 -14.11
C TYR A 222 1.08 21.88 -15.62
N LYS A 223 0.07 22.50 -16.22
CA LYS A 223 -0.06 22.71 -17.67
C LYS A 223 0.78 23.91 -18.17
N THR A 224 1.80 24.36 -17.44
CA THR A 224 2.34 25.73 -17.63
C THR A 224 3.84 25.92 -17.46
N LEU A 225 4.65 24.87 -17.44
CA LEU A 225 6.10 25.07 -17.50
C LEU A 225 6.69 24.14 -18.55
N ASN A 226 7.33 24.75 -19.55
CA ASN A 226 8.22 24.10 -20.52
C ASN A 226 9.40 23.49 -19.74
N PHE A 227 9.14 22.39 -19.00
CA PHE A 227 10.20 21.60 -18.38
C PHE A 227 10.97 20.93 -19.51
N ASP A 228 12.19 21.41 -19.70
CA ASP A 228 13.15 20.77 -20.58
C ASP A 228 13.35 19.32 -20.09
N MET A 229 13.05 18.36 -20.97
CA MET A 229 13.06 16.93 -20.63
C MET A 229 14.48 16.34 -20.60
N SER A 230 15.50 17.18 -20.50
CA SER A 230 16.87 16.85 -20.93
C SER A 230 17.65 15.99 -19.93
N CYS A 231 17.27 15.91 -18.66
CA CYS A 231 17.82 14.92 -17.72
C CYS A 231 16.76 14.46 -16.72
N LYS A 232 16.25 13.23 -16.87
CA LYS A 232 15.31 12.56 -15.95
C LYS A 232 16.02 11.41 -15.24
N GLN A 233 16.85 11.74 -14.26
CA GLN A 233 17.65 10.77 -13.51
C GLN A 233 17.29 10.83 -12.03
N PHE A 234 17.47 9.71 -11.34
CA PHE A 234 17.38 9.70 -9.89
C PHE A 234 18.56 10.45 -9.27
N PRO A 235 18.38 11.01 -8.06
CA PRO A 235 19.48 11.55 -7.27
C PRO A 235 20.56 10.50 -6.94
N ILE A 236 20.20 9.21 -6.95
CA ILE A 236 21.09 8.09 -6.65
C ILE A 236 21.15 7.17 -7.88
N LYS A 237 22.34 7.07 -8.49
CA LYS A 237 22.57 6.35 -9.76
C LYS A 237 22.05 4.91 -9.78
N ILE A 238 22.21 4.15 -8.68
CA ILE A 238 21.74 2.75 -8.63
C ILE A 238 20.23 2.62 -8.88
N CYS A 239 19.45 3.67 -8.59
CA CYS A 239 18.03 3.69 -8.89
C CYS A 239 17.79 3.75 -10.40
N ASP A 240 18.55 4.54 -11.15
CA ASP A 240 18.46 4.57 -12.61
C ASP A 240 18.69 3.18 -13.19
N ASP A 241 19.80 2.53 -12.81
CA ASP A 241 20.15 1.18 -13.26
C ASP A 241 19.03 0.15 -12.93
N PHE A 242 18.43 0.24 -11.74
CA PHE A 242 17.32 -0.63 -11.37
C PHE A 242 16.07 -0.36 -12.21
N PHE A 243 15.69 0.91 -12.38
CA PHE A 243 14.45 1.29 -13.05
C PHE A 243 14.51 1.15 -14.58
N GLU A 244 15.69 1.19 -15.18
CA GLU A 244 15.88 0.77 -16.58
C GLU A 244 15.58 -0.72 -16.76
N ASP A 245 15.96 -1.53 -15.78
CA ASP A 245 15.80 -2.98 -15.83
C ASP A 245 14.49 -3.52 -15.24
N SER A 246 13.79 -2.73 -14.43
CA SER A 246 12.58 -3.17 -13.73
C SER A 246 11.32 -3.07 -14.58
N ILE A 247 10.43 -4.05 -14.42
CA ILE A 247 9.04 -3.92 -14.89
C ILE A 247 8.28 -2.85 -14.10
N PHE A 248 8.72 -2.52 -12.88
CA PHE A 248 8.06 -1.55 -12.02
C PHE A 248 8.56 -0.14 -12.32
N HIS A 249 7.62 0.78 -12.42
CA HIS A 249 7.89 2.20 -12.57
C HIS A 249 7.84 2.95 -11.25
N THR A 250 7.16 2.45 -10.23
CA THR A 250 7.10 3.06 -8.90
C THR A 250 7.25 1.94 -7.89
N VAL A 251 8.12 2.15 -6.90
CA VAL A 251 8.43 1.16 -5.88
C VAL A 251 8.24 1.79 -4.51
N ILE A 252 7.29 1.25 -3.76
CA ILE A 252 6.99 1.65 -2.39
C ILE A 252 7.31 0.43 -1.53
N HIS A 253 8.28 0.56 -0.63
CA HIS A 253 8.64 -0.50 0.30
C HIS A 253 7.55 -0.65 1.37
N ASP A 254 7.71 -1.65 2.23
CA ASP A 254 6.85 -1.99 3.34
C ASP A 254 6.54 -0.83 4.30
N GLN A 255 5.32 -0.87 4.84
CA GLN A 255 4.92 -0.16 6.05
C GLN A 255 4.96 1.37 5.97
N ASN A 256 4.65 1.93 4.80
CA ASN A 256 4.42 3.36 4.65
C ASN A 256 2.94 3.71 4.89
N PHE A 257 2.69 4.92 5.39
CA PHE A 257 1.36 5.47 5.60
C PHE A 257 1.13 6.67 4.68
N PHE A 258 0.08 6.63 3.86
CA PHE A 258 -0.34 7.72 2.99
C PHE A 258 -1.73 8.19 3.42
N ASN A 259 -1.78 9.40 3.99
CA ASN A 259 -3.03 10.01 4.40
C ASN A 259 -3.84 10.50 3.20
N ASP A 260 -5.02 11.05 3.49
CA ASP A 260 -6.03 11.34 2.48
C ASP A 260 -5.46 12.29 1.40
N TYR A 261 -5.81 12.05 0.14
CA TYR A 261 -5.43 12.89 -1.01
C TYR A 261 -3.93 12.91 -1.37
N CYS A 262 -3.11 12.03 -0.82
CA CYS A 262 -1.71 11.91 -1.24
C CYS A 262 -1.59 11.53 -2.72
N SER A 263 -0.54 12.03 -3.37
CA SER A 263 -0.27 11.72 -4.78
C SER A 263 1.22 11.49 -5.00
N ILE A 264 1.56 10.33 -5.57
CA ILE A 264 2.93 9.86 -5.78
C ILE A 264 3.18 9.74 -7.28
N GLY A 265 4.23 10.40 -7.75
CA GLY A 265 4.66 10.42 -9.14
C GLY A 265 5.23 9.09 -9.61
N LYS A 266 5.26 8.90 -10.92
CA LYS A 266 5.96 7.78 -11.57
C LYS A 266 7.48 7.87 -11.30
N ARG A 267 8.20 6.75 -11.34
CA ARG A 267 9.66 6.71 -11.09
C ARG A 267 9.99 7.22 -9.70
N THR A 268 9.28 6.74 -8.68
CA THR A 268 9.54 7.12 -7.29
C THR A 268 9.94 5.86 -6.52
N LEU A 269 10.98 5.97 -5.69
CA LEU A 269 11.35 4.97 -4.70
C LEU A 269 11.07 5.51 -3.31
N ILE A 270 10.22 4.82 -2.55
CA ILE A 270 9.90 5.15 -1.16
C ILE A 270 10.34 3.98 -0.29
N MET A 271 11.33 4.22 0.57
CA MET A 271 11.84 3.24 1.54
C MET A 271 10.84 3.04 2.71
N PRO A 272 11.08 2.09 3.63
CA PRO A 272 10.08 1.73 4.65
C PRO A 272 9.72 2.82 5.65
N ASN A 273 8.58 2.65 6.31
CA ASN A 273 8.20 3.36 7.54
C ASN A 273 8.05 4.89 7.40
N ASN A 274 7.77 5.41 6.21
CA ASN A 274 7.44 6.82 6.03
C ASN A 274 5.97 7.10 6.33
N ILE A 275 5.69 8.30 6.83
CA ILE A 275 4.35 8.79 7.12
C ILE A 275 4.11 10.08 6.34
N PHE A 276 3.16 10.06 5.41
CA PHE A 276 2.77 11.21 4.62
C PHE A 276 1.44 11.75 5.15
N GLY A 277 1.43 13.01 5.58
CA GLY A 277 0.23 13.75 5.97
C GLY A 277 -0.77 13.95 4.83
N ILE A 278 -1.88 14.62 5.12
CA ILE A 278 -2.98 14.85 4.15
C ILE A 278 -2.45 15.65 2.96
N ASN A 279 -2.81 15.28 1.73
CA ASN A 279 -2.49 16.03 0.51
C ASN A 279 -0.98 16.20 0.26
N CYS A 280 -0.14 15.28 0.75
CA CYS A 280 1.27 15.26 0.36
C CYS A 280 1.43 14.90 -1.12
N LYS A 281 2.37 15.55 -1.79
CA LYS A 281 2.69 15.29 -3.20
C LYS A 281 4.15 14.93 -3.33
N VAL A 282 4.43 13.75 -3.88
CA VAL A 282 5.79 13.33 -4.23
C VAL A 282 5.88 13.28 -5.73
N PHE A 283 6.77 14.06 -6.31
CA PHE A 283 6.95 14.13 -7.75
C PHE A 283 7.93 13.07 -8.26
N SER A 284 7.97 12.91 -9.57
CA SER A 284 8.69 11.84 -10.26
C SER A 284 10.20 11.89 -10.00
N TRP A 285 10.88 10.75 -10.17
CA TRP A 285 12.33 10.59 -10.01
C TRP A 285 12.84 10.85 -8.59
N SER A 286 11.96 10.81 -7.60
CA SER A 286 12.31 11.06 -6.21
C SER A 286 12.72 9.79 -5.47
N TYR A 287 13.72 9.94 -4.60
CA TYR A 287 14.11 8.93 -3.61
C TYR A 287 13.72 9.42 -2.22
N ILE A 288 12.92 8.63 -1.52
CA ILE A 288 12.54 8.90 -0.13
C ILE A 288 13.15 7.83 0.77
N ASP A 289 14.09 8.23 1.61
CA ASP A 289 14.70 7.38 2.63
C ASP A 289 13.66 6.90 3.66
N SER A 290 14.02 5.96 4.51
CA SER A 290 13.15 5.35 5.51
C SER A 290 12.85 6.29 6.69
N LYS A 291 11.71 6.03 7.35
CA LYS A 291 11.35 6.63 8.66
C LYS A 291 11.16 8.17 8.67
N ASN A 292 10.85 8.79 7.53
CA ASN A 292 10.47 10.22 7.49
C ASN A 292 9.00 10.42 7.86
N THR A 293 8.68 11.59 8.41
CA THR A 293 7.30 12.02 8.67
C THR A 293 7.09 13.38 8.02
N PHE A 294 6.10 13.48 7.13
CA PHE A 294 5.77 14.68 6.38
C PHE A 294 4.45 15.27 6.88
N LEU A 295 4.42 16.58 7.07
CA LEU A 295 3.23 17.32 7.47
C LEU A 295 2.20 17.38 6.33
N ASN A 296 0.98 17.82 6.66
CA ASN A 296 -0.09 18.00 5.68
C ASN A 296 0.33 19.00 4.59
N GLY A 297 0.00 18.70 3.34
CA GLY A 297 0.27 19.54 2.18
C GLY A 297 1.72 19.54 1.71
N PHE A 298 2.59 18.72 2.30
CA PHE A 298 4.02 18.72 1.97
C PHE A 298 4.28 18.32 0.51
N ILE A 299 5.16 19.05 -0.17
CA ILE A 299 5.50 18.83 -1.58
C ILE A 299 6.97 18.45 -1.71
N ILE A 300 7.23 17.33 -2.35
CA ILE A 300 8.58 16.83 -2.68
C ILE A 300 8.73 16.92 -4.18
N ASN A 301 9.56 17.85 -4.66
CA ASN A 301 9.76 18.16 -6.08
C ASN A 301 10.40 17.00 -6.86
N GLU A 302 10.39 17.10 -8.19
CA GLU A 302 11.04 16.10 -9.05
C GLU A 302 12.52 15.94 -8.68
N GLN A 303 13.04 14.72 -8.82
CA GLN A 303 14.46 14.41 -8.58
C GLN A 303 14.96 14.73 -7.17
N SER A 304 14.06 14.72 -6.18
CA SER A 304 14.45 14.98 -4.81
C SER A 304 15.02 13.74 -4.13
N LEU A 305 16.12 13.92 -3.42
CA LEU A 305 16.64 13.01 -2.41
C LEU A 305 16.18 13.48 -1.04
N VAL A 306 15.33 12.69 -0.40
CA VAL A 306 14.89 12.94 0.97
C VAL A 306 15.60 11.97 1.90
N VAL A 307 16.36 12.52 2.85
CA VAL A 307 17.20 11.77 3.79
C VAL A 307 16.70 11.97 5.22
N ASN A 308 16.60 10.88 5.96
CA ASN A 308 16.32 10.93 7.38
C ASN A 308 17.62 11.07 8.19
N LEU A 309 17.73 12.13 8.98
CA LEU A 309 18.85 12.41 9.89
C LEU A 309 18.50 12.06 11.35
N GLY A 310 17.51 11.20 11.57
CA GLY A 310 17.02 10.76 12.88
C GLY A 310 16.06 11.75 13.54
N LYS A 311 16.53 12.97 13.83
CA LYS A 311 15.70 14.04 14.44
C LYS A 311 15.09 15.00 13.41
N SER A 312 15.56 14.96 12.17
CA SER A 312 15.14 15.87 11.11
C SER A 312 15.19 15.17 9.75
N THR A 313 14.54 15.77 8.76
CA THR A 313 14.55 15.31 7.37
C THR A 313 15.27 16.36 6.52
N LYS A 314 16.29 15.95 5.77
CA LYS A 314 16.99 16.79 4.79
C LYS A 314 16.46 16.48 3.38
N ILE A 315 16.19 17.52 2.60
CA ILE A 315 15.73 17.38 1.22
C ILE A 315 16.73 18.06 0.31
N ILE A 316 17.17 17.33 -0.71
CA ILE A 316 18.12 17.80 -1.71
C ILE A 316 17.43 17.62 -3.06
N SER A 317 17.20 18.71 -3.78
CA SER A 317 16.53 18.70 -5.08
C SER A 317 17.40 19.37 -6.13
N ASN A 318 17.39 18.84 -7.35
CA ASN A 318 18.10 19.43 -8.51
C ASN A 318 17.42 20.68 -9.09
N ASP A 319 16.22 21.03 -8.61
CA ASP A 319 15.41 22.04 -9.27
C ASP A 319 15.83 23.48 -8.87
N ALA A 320 16.38 24.23 -9.83
CA ALA A 320 16.80 25.63 -9.69
C ALA A 320 15.65 26.61 -9.39
N HIS A 321 14.39 26.14 -9.38
CA HIS A 321 13.18 26.96 -9.33
C HIS A 321 12.26 26.72 -8.13
N SER A 322 12.77 26.22 -6.99
CA SER A 322 11.99 26.17 -5.75
C SER A 322 11.76 27.57 -5.16
N ARG A 323 10.83 28.34 -5.75
CA ARG A 323 10.21 29.50 -5.09
C ARG A 323 9.32 28.98 -3.95
N ILE A 324 9.78 29.30 -2.75
CA ILE A 324 9.12 29.28 -1.45
C ILE A 324 7.58 29.41 -1.56
N LEU A 325 6.87 28.44 -0.98
CA LEU A 325 5.51 28.65 -0.48
C LEU A 325 5.46 28.26 1.00
N GLY A 326 5.45 29.28 1.85
CA GLY A 326 4.81 29.23 3.18
C GLY A 326 5.66 28.73 4.35
N ALA A 327 6.11 29.69 5.16
CA ALA A 327 6.72 29.60 6.49
C ALA A 327 6.34 28.37 7.35
N PHE A 328 7.32 27.61 7.85
CA PHE A 328 7.97 27.84 9.16
C PHE A 328 9.04 26.77 9.50
N SER A 329 10.16 27.30 10.01
CA SER A 329 11.24 26.76 10.86
C SER A 329 11.93 25.42 10.56
N GLN A 330 13.22 25.56 10.20
CA GLN A 330 14.29 24.56 10.09
C GLN A 330 14.28 23.64 8.85
N ILE A 331 14.18 24.27 7.68
CA ILE A 331 14.77 23.71 6.45
C ILE A 331 15.95 24.63 6.10
N LYS A 332 17.18 24.22 6.43
CA LYS A 332 18.36 24.76 5.75
C LYS A 332 18.40 24.08 4.38
N SER A 333 17.80 24.73 3.38
CA SER A 333 17.98 24.37 1.99
C SER A 333 19.35 24.89 1.55
N ASP A 334 20.40 24.11 1.78
CA ASP A 334 21.69 24.38 1.16
C ASP A 334 21.59 23.91 -0.29
N PHE A 335 21.49 24.88 -1.21
CA PHE A 335 21.52 24.70 -2.65
C PHE A 335 22.95 24.38 -3.08
N VAL A 336 23.18 23.22 -3.69
CA VAL A 336 24.48 22.91 -4.32
C VAL A 336 24.27 22.06 -5.57
N GLU A 337 24.86 22.48 -6.69
CA GLU A 337 24.91 21.78 -7.99
C GLU A 337 25.71 20.45 -7.98
N GLU A 338 26.06 19.92 -6.80
CA GLU A 338 26.78 18.65 -6.70
C GLU A 338 25.81 17.47 -6.60
N LYS A 339 26.15 16.38 -7.29
CA LYS A 339 25.47 15.07 -7.24
C LYS A 339 24.92 14.82 -5.83
N SER A 340 23.60 14.95 -5.70
CA SER A 340 22.85 15.13 -4.44
C SER A 340 23.32 14.32 -3.23
N LEU A 341 23.75 13.06 -3.43
CA LEU A 341 24.23 12.20 -2.35
C LEU A 341 25.51 12.72 -1.66
N LYS A 342 26.40 13.44 -2.36
CA LYS A 342 27.63 14.00 -1.77
C LYS A 342 27.37 15.03 -0.67
N LEU A 343 26.18 15.64 -0.65
CA LEU A 343 25.75 16.62 0.34
C LEU A 343 25.23 15.98 1.64
N VAL A 344 25.27 14.66 1.72
CA VAL A 344 24.88 13.85 2.88
C VAL A 344 26.16 13.37 3.57
N ASP A 345 26.18 13.26 4.89
CA ASP A 345 27.33 12.69 5.60
C ASP A 345 27.56 11.22 5.21
N LEU A 346 28.82 10.77 5.32
CA LEU A 346 29.25 9.45 4.84
C LEU A 346 28.46 8.29 5.49
N GLU A 347 28.10 8.41 6.77
CA GLU A 347 27.34 7.39 7.49
C GLU A 347 25.95 7.21 6.86
N ASN A 348 25.23 8.31 6.62
CA ASN A 348 23.93 8.26 5.97
C ASN A 348 24.03 7.84 4.50
N GLN A 349 25.08 8.22 3.77
CA GLN A 349 25.30 7.71 2.40
C GLN A 349 25.43 6.19 2.37
N ILE A 350 26.28 5.61 3.23
CA ILE A 350 26.49 4.16 3.32
C ILE A 350 25.18 3.45 3.66
N ARG A 351 24.44 3.97 4.64
CA ARG A 351 23.13 3.43 5.03
C ARG A 351 22.14 3.41 3.87
N ILE A 352 22.01 4.53 3.16
CA ILE A 352 21.12 4.70 1.99
C ILE A 352 21.48 3.74 0.87
N LEU A 353 22.76 3.65 0.51
CA LEU A 353 23.20 2.75 -0.56
C LEU A 353 22.95 1.29 -0.18
N LYS A 354 23.36 0.88 1.02
CA LYS A 354 23.19 -0.50 1.49
C LYS A 354 21.73 -0.94 1.53
N GLN A 355 20.84 -0.16 2.13
CA GLN A 355 19.41 -0.52 2.18
C GLN A 355 18.77 -0.59 0.80
N THR A 356 19.22 0.26 -0.13
CA THR A 356 18.69 0.31 -1.50
C THR A 356 19.16 -0.91 -2.29
N GLU A 357 20.45 -1.25 -2.19
CA GLU A 357 21.04 -2.44 -2.82
C GLU A 357 20.40 -3.74 -2.33
N ASP A 358 20.25 -3.90 -1.01
CA ASP A 358 19.64 -5.10 -0.43
C ASP A 358 18.19 -5.26 -0.90
N PHE A 359 17.44 -4.17 -0.98
CA PHE A 359 16.06 -4.20 -1.46
C PHE A 359 15.98 -4.49 -2.97
N PHE A 360 16.82 -3.86 -3.79
CA PHE A 360 16.86 -4.15 -5.23
C PHE A 360 17.31 -5.57 -5.54
N ARG A 361 18.25 -6.13 -4.77
CA ARG A 361 18.63 -7.54 -4.87
C ARG A 361 17.44 -8.44 -4.61
N PHE A 362 16.67 -8.17 -3.56
CA PHE A 362 15.42 -8.88 -3.28
C PHE A 362 14.43 -8.78 -4.46
N LEU A 363 14.15 -7.57 -4.95
CA LEU A 363 13.19 -7.37 -6.04
C LEU A 363 13.61 -8.09 -7.34
N ARG A 364 14.91 -8.09 -7.67
CA ARG A 364 15.41 -8.81 -8.85
C ARG A 364 15.28 -10.32 -8.73
N LEU A 365 15.40 -10.87 -7.51
CA LEU A 365 15.25 -12.31 -7.24
C LEU A 365 13.77 -12.75 -7.30
N GLU A 366 12.88 -11.95 -6.72
CA GLU A 366 11.45 -12.25 -6.67
C GLU A 366 10.72 -11.94 -7.99
N PHE A 367 11.15 -10.87 -8.69
CA PHE A 367 10.54 -10.39 -9.94
C PHE A 367 11.60 -10.27 -11.04
N PRO A 368 12.16 -11.41 -11.52
CA PRO A 368 13.07 -11.37 -12.67
C PRO A 368 12.36 -10.81 -13.90
N ARG A 369 13.13 -10.20 -14.83
CA ARG A 369 12.64 -9.66 -16.11
C ARG A 369 11.92 -10.75 -16.92
N THR A 370 10.64 -10.89 -16.66
CA THR A 370 9.66 -11.63 -17.44
C THR A 370 8.42 -10.73 -17.45
N ASP A 371 7.80 -10.53 -18.61
CA ASP A 371 6.65 -9.62 -18.77
C ASP A 371 5.40 -10.01 -17.94
N LEU A 372 5.50 -11.09 -17.19
CA LEU A 372 4.49 -11.66 -16.34
C LEU A 372 4.98 -11.62 -14.89
N ILE A 373 4.13 -11.18 -13.98
CA ILE A 373 4.33 -11.43 -12.56
C ILE A 373 4.03 -12.93 -12.36
N ILE A 374 5.00 -13.78 -12.69
CA ILE A 374 4.91 -15.23 -12.51
C ILE A 374 5.22 -15.49 -11.04
N ILE A 375 4.17 -15.58 -10.24
CA ILE A 375 4.29 -15.95 -8.82
C ILE A 375 4.72 -17.42 -8.76
N LYS A 376 5.87 -17.70 -8.12
CA LYS A 376 6.30 -19.05 -7.77
C LYS A 376 5.33 -19.73 -6.80
#